data_AF-A0A946UL48-F1
#
_entry.id   AF-A0A946UL48-F1
#
_cell.length_a   1.000
_cell.length_b   1.000
_cell.length_c   1.000
_cell.angle_alpha   90.00
_cell.angle_beta   90.00
_cell.angle_gamma   90.00
#
_symmetry.space_group_name_H-M   'P 1'
#
loop_
_entity.id
_entity.type
_entity.pdbx_description
1 polymer ?
#
loop_
_entity_poly.entity_id
_entity_poly.type
_entity_poly.pdbx_seq_one_letter_code
_entity_poly.pdbx_strand_id
1 'polypeptide(L)'
;MESHKNIFNTIVRGMGVPLLLLTMLAMVMVPLPPLALDILFTFNIALAVSILLTAIYVSRPLEFGVFPTILLLVTLLRLVLNIASTRVVLLEGHTGTAAAGKVI
;
A
#
# COMPACT_ATOMS: atom_id res chain seq x y z
N MET A 1 40.05 -32.87 3.54
CA MET A 1 38.58 -32.86 3.70
C MET A 1 38.02 -31.53 4.26
N GLU A 2 38.83 -30.58 4.75
CA GLU A 2 38.33 -29.39 5.49
C GLU A 2 37.97 -28.17 4.63
N SER A 3 38.46 -28.08 3.39
CA SER A 3 38.23 -26.90 2.52
C SER A 3 36.77 -26.70 2.10
N HIS A 4 35.96 -27.76 2.05
CA HIS A 4 34.54 -27.66 1.66
C HIS A 4 33.65 -27.03 2.75
N LYS A 5 34.05 -27.12 4.02
CA LYS A 5 33.23 -26.64 5.16
C LYS A 5 33.25 -25.11 5.28
N ASN A 6 34.33 -24.47 4.83
CA ASN A 6 34.50 -23.02 4.84
C ASN A 6 33.67 -22.32 3.75
N ILE A 7 33.49 -22.94 2.59
CA ILE A 7 32.68 -22.40 1.49
C ILE A 7 31.21 -22.37 1.91
N PHE A 8 30.73 -23.44 2.56
CA PHE A 8 29.37 -23.51 3.10
C PHE A 8 29.11 -22.43 4.17
N ASN A 9 30.07 -22.19 5.08
CA ASN A 9 29.91 -21.18 6.12
C ASN A 9 29.95 -19.73 5.57
N THR A 10 30.69 -19.48 4.49
CA THR A 10 30.68 -18.18 3.79
C THR A 10 29.37 -17.94 3.05
N ILE A 11 28.77 -18.97 2.45
CA ILE A 11 27.44 -18.88 1.83
C ILE A 11 26.37 -18.62 2.91
N VAL A 12 26.39 -19.36 4.02
CA VAL A 12 25.44 -19.15 5.13
C VAL A 12 25.57 -17.76 5.77
N ARG A 13 26.80 -17.22 5.88
CA ARG A 13 27.02 -15.83 6.34
C ARG A 13 26.58 -14.77 5.31
N GLY A 14 26.69 -15.06 4.01
CA GLY A 14 26.22 -14.19 2.93
C GLY A 14 24.71 -14.20 2.70
N MET A 15 24.00 -15.21 3.22
CA MET A 15 22.54 -15.35 3.10
C MET A 15 21.73 -14.36 3.94
N GLY A 16 22.35 -13.62 4.87
CA GLY A 16 21.63 -12.66 5.71
C GLY A 16 20.92 -11.56 4.91
N VAL A 17 21.58 -11.00 3.89
CA VAL A 17 21.00 -9.92 3.07
C VAL A 17 19.86 -10.43 2.15
N PRO A 18 20.02 -11.54 1.40
CA PRO A 18 18.92 -12.13 0.64
C PRO A 18 17.73 -12.52 1.51
N LEU A 19 17.96 -13.12 2.68
CA LEU A 19 16.88 -13.55 3.57
C LEU A 19 16.11 -12.35 4.13
N LEU A 20 16.81 -11.28 4.50
CA LEU A 20 16.22 -10.04 4.99
C LEU A 20 15.40 -9.36 3.88
N LEU A 21 15.92 -9.30 2.65
CA LEU A 21 15.17 -8.85 1.47
C LEU A 21 13.92 -9.71 1.22
N LEU A 22 14.03 -11.03 1.32
CA LEU A 22 12.91 -11.95 1.12
C LEU A 22 11.84 -11.75 2.19
N THR A 23 12.22 -11.50 3.46
CA THR A 23 11.28 -11.18 4.54
C THR A 23 10.62 -9.82 4.35
N MET A 24 11.33 -8.81 3.83
CA MET A 24 10.72 -7.52 3.49
C MET A 24 9.72 -7.67 2.34
N LEU A 25 10.06 -8.48 1.32
CA LEU A 25 9.15 -8.83 0.23
C LEU A 25 7.92 -9.60 0.76
N ALA A 26 8.13 -10.50 1.73
CA ALA A 26 7.09 -11.26 2.41
C ALA A 26 6.22 -10.40 3.34
N MET A 27 6.65 -9.20 3.72
CA MET A 27 5.82 -8.23 4.45
C MET A 27 4.95 -7.42 3.49
N VAL A 28 5.46 -7.05 2.32
CA VAL A 28 4.64 -6.54 1.21
C VAL A 28 3.57 -7.58 0.85
N MET A 29 3.97 -8.86 0.81
CA MET A 29 3.26 -10.10 1.15
C MET A 29 1.94 -10.15 1.94
N VAL A 30 1.82 -9.39 3.02
CA VAL A 30 0.76 -9.65 4.01
C VAL A 30 -0.53 -8.98 3.52
N PRO A 31 -1.57 -9.77 3.17
CA PRO A 31 -2.84 -9.22 2.73
C PRO A 31 -3.48 -8.45 3.90
N LEU A 32 -3.81 -7.18 3.65
CA LEU A 32 -4.66 -6.42 4.56
C LEU A 32 -6.08 -6.98 4.46
N PRO A 33 -6.80 -7.14 5.59
CA PRO A 33 -8.16 -7.63 5.57
C PRO A 33 -9.04 -6.73 4.68
N PRO A 34 -9.88 -7.29 3.80
CA PRO A 34 -10.69 -6.55 2.83
C PRO A 34 -11.50 -5.40 3.44
N LEU A 35 -12.08 -5.64 4.63
CA LEU A 35 -12.90 -4.67 5.36
C LEU A 35 -12.13 -3.38 5.72
N ALA A 36 -10.84 -3.47 6.01
CA ALA A 36 -10.02 -2.28 6.28
C ALA A 36 -9.76 -1.47 4.99
N LEU A 37 -9.65 -2.16 3.85
CA LEU A 37 -9.43 -1.55 2.55
C LEU A 37 -10.65 -0.72 2.12
N ASP A 38 -11.87 -1.26 2.28
CA ASP A 38 -13.11 -0.57 1.92
C ASP A 38 -13.34 0.71 2.72
N ILE A 39 -13.03 0.67 4.02
CA ILE A 39 -13.13 1.85 4.90
C ILE A 39 -12.15 2.92 4.44
N LEU A 40 -10.90 2.55 4.17
CA LEU A 40 -9.86 3.49 3.73
C LEU A 40 -10.17 4.07 2.34
N PHE A 41 -10.71 3.26 1.43
CA PHE A 41 -11.09 3.68 0.09
C PHE A 41 -12.28 4.65 0.13
N THR A 42 -13.31 4.32 0.91
CA THR A 42 -14.48 5.18 1.14
C THR A 42 -14.08 6.51 1.80
N PHE A 43 -13.20 6.45 2.81
CA PHE A 43 -12.65 7.64 3.46
C PHE A 43 -11.87 8.52 2.48
N ASN A 44 -11.08 7.93 1.59
CA ASN A 44 -10.35 8.67 0.56
C ASN A 44 -11.30 9.45 -0.37
N ILE A 45 -12.36 8.80 -0.83
CA ILE A 45 -13.36 9.45 -1.70
C ILE A 45 -14.08 10.57 -0.96
N ALA A 46 -14.51 10.32 0.28
CA ALA A 46 -15.16 11.33 1.12
C ALA A 46 -14.27 12.57 1.30
N LEU A 47 -13.00 12.36 1.66
CA LEU A 47 -12.04 13.44 1.89
C LEU A 47 -11.73 14.20 0.59
N ALA A 48 -11.60 13.51 -0.55
CA ALA A 48 -11.42 14.17 -1.84
C ALA A 48 -12.61 15.06 -2.23
N VAL A 49 -13.85 14.61 -1.95
CA VAL A 49 -15.05 15.43 -2.15
C VAL A 49 -15.09 16.60 -1.16
N SER A 50 -14.72 16.42 0.11
CA SER A 50 -14.63 17.51 1.07
C SER A 50 -13.64 18.59 0.64
N ILE A 51 -12.48 18.21 0.09
CA ILE A 51 -11.50 19.16 -0.45
C ILE A 51 -12.04 19.85 -1.70
N LEU A 52 -12.70 19.12 -2.59
CA LEU A 52 -13.32 19.69 -3.78
C LEU A 52 -14.33 20.77 -3.39
N LEU A 53 -15.21 20.49 -2.43
CA LEU A 53 -16.16 21.46 -1.91
C LEU A 53 -15.44 22.65 -1.26
N THR A 54 -14.42 22.39 -0.44
CA THR A 54 -13.60 23.45 0.16
C THR A 54 -12.97 24.35 -0.91
N ALA A 55 -12.43 23.77 -1.99
CA ALA A 55 -11.85 24.53 -3.10
C ALA A 55 -12.86 25.42 -3.83
N ILE A 56 -14.11 24.96 -3.95
CA ILE A 56 -15.20 25.70 -4.61
C ILE A 56 -15.69 26.85 -3.72
N TYR A 57 -15.77 26.64 -2.40
CA TYR A 57 -16.34 27.62 -1.46
C TYR A 57 -15.29 28.54 -0.79
N VAL A 58 -13.99 28.24 -0.87
CA VAL A 58 -12.95 29.05 -0.22
C VAL A 58 -12.78 30.41 -0.89
N SER A 59 -13.01 31.47 -0.13
CA SER A 59 -12.94 32.86 -0.63
C SER A 59 -11.64 33.58 -0.22
N ARG A 60 -10.78 32.97 0.61
CA ARG A 60 -9.59 33.63 1.18
C ARG A 60 -8.27 33.02 0.67
N PRO A 61 -7.37 33.81 0.03
CA PRO A 61 -6.07 33.37 -0.49
C PRO A 61 -5.13 32.74 0.56
N LEU A 62 -5.33 33.00 1.85
CA LEU A 62 -4.45 32.50 2.92
C LEU A 62 -4.53 30.97 3.09
N GLU A 63 -5.66 30.35 2.72
CA GLU A 63 -5.84 28.90 2.72
C GLU A 63 -5.16 28.22 1.51
N PHE A 64 -4.78 28.98 0.47
CA PHE A 64 -4.06 28.46 -0.69
C PHE A 64 -2.64 27.98 -0.36
N GLY A 65 -2.04 28.43 0.75
CA GLY A 65 -0.71 27.95 1.14
C GLY A 65 -0.73 26.48 1.61
N VAL A 66 -1.81 26.06 2.25
CA VAL A 66 -1.95 24.70 2.80
C VAL A 66 -2.65 23.76 1.80
N PHE A 67 -3.43 24.32 0.88
CA PHE A 67 -4.22 23.58 -0.10
C PHE A 67 -3.39 22.62 -0.99
N PRO A 68 -2.25 23.02 -1.60
CA PRO A 68 -1.40 22.10 -2.38
C PRO A 68 -0.85 20.94 -1.56
N THR A 69 -0.45 21.19 -0.31
CA THR A 69 0.08 20.16 0.58
C THR A 69 -0.99 19.12 0.94
N ILE A 70 -2.21 19.56 1.23
CA ILE A 70 -3.34 18.67 1.46
C ILE A 70 -3.65 17.86 0.20
N LEU A 71 -3.70 18.50 -0.97
CA LEU A 71 -3.93 17.79 -2.24
C LEU A 71 -2.86 16.73 -2.53
N LEU A 72 -1.58 17.04 -2.28
CA LEU A 72 -0.46 16.09 -2.40
C LEU A 72 -0.61 14.90 -1.45
N LEU A 73 -0.94 15.14 -0.18
CA LEU A 73 -1.19 14.08 0.80
C LEU A 73 -2.31 13.14 0.35
N VAL A 74 -3.40 13.69 -0.17
CA VAL A 74 -4.56 12.92 -0.62
C VAL A 74 -4.27 12.12 -1.88
N THR A 75 -3.49 12.68 -2.79
CA THR A 75 -3.04 11.94 -3.99
C THR A 75 -2.06 10.83 -3.64
N LEU A 76 -1.18 11.01 -2.65
CA LEU A 76 -0.32 9.94 -2.14
C LEU A 76 -1.13 8.83 -1.46
N LEU A 77 -2.13 9.19 -0.65
CA LEU A 77 -3.06 8.23 -0.06
C LEU A 77 -3.78 7.41 -1.14
N ARG A 78 -4.24 8.06 -2.23
CA ARG A 78 -4.82 7.38 -3.39
C ARG A 78 -3.87 6.38 -4.02
N LEU A 79 -2.61 6.77 -4.25
CA LEU A 79 -1.61 5.92 -4.88
C LEU A 79 -1.39 4.63 -4.05
N VAL A 80 -1.24 4.78 -2.73
CA VAL A 80 -1.01 3.64 -1.82
C VAL A 80 -2.23 2.72 -1.76
N LEU A 81 -3.45 3.28 -1.66
CA LEU A 81 -4.67 2.48 -1.60
C LEU A 81 -4.96 1.72 -2.91
N ASN A 82 -4.66 2.34 -4.06
CA ASN A 82 -4.83 1.67 -5.36
C ASN A 82 -3.83 0.52 -5.56
N ILE A 83 -2.58 0.68 -5.12
CA ILE A 83 -1.58 -0.41 -5.15
C ILE A 83 -1.96 -1.53 -4.18
N ALA A 84 -2.44 -1.19 -2.98
CA ALA A 84 -2.91 -2.18 -2.02
C ALA A 84 -4.15 -2.94 -2.52
N SER A 85 -5.13 -2.24 -3.09
CA SER A 85 -6.36 -2.82 -3.66
C SER A 85 -6.05 -3.79 -4.79
N THR A 86 -5.26 -3.37 -5.78
CA THR A 86 -4.90 -4.24 -6.91
C THR A 86 -4.14 -5.49 -6.45
N ARG A 87 -3.27 -5.36 -5.44
CA ARG A 87 -2.59 -6.51 -4.84
C ARG A 87 -3.58 -7.48 -4.16
N VAL A 88 -4.49 -6.98 -3.34
CA VAL A 88 -5.51 -7.80 -2.66
C VAL A 88 -6.43 -8.46 -3.68
N VAL A 89 -6.91 -7.73 -4.68
CA VAL A 89 -7.72 -8.27 -5.79
C VAL A 89 -6.96 -9.34 -6.57
N LEU A 90 -5.66 -9.17 -6.84
CA LEU A 90 -4.86 -10.17 -7.56
C LEU A 90 -4.54 -11.40 -6.70
N LEU A 91 -4.50 -11.28 -5.38
CA LEU A 91 -4.20 -12.36 -4.44
C LEU A 91 -5.44 -13.13 -3.96
N GLU A 92 -6.60 -12.49 -3.95
CA GLU A 92 -7.84 -13.07 -3.44
C GLU A 92 -8.86 -13.30 -4.57
N GLY A 93 -8.71 -12.63 -5.72
CA GLY A 93 -9.64 -12.71 -6.87
C GLY A 93 -9.67 -14.05 -7.61
N HIS A 94 -8.69 -14.94 -7.39
CA HIS A 94 -8.69 -16.30 -7.95
C HIS A 94 -9.52 -17.31 -7.14
N THR A 95 -10.16 -16.89 -6.04
CA THR A 95 -11.07 -17.73 -5.25
C THR A 95 -12.53 -17.75 -5.76
N GLY A 96 -12.80 -17.17 -6.94
CA GLY A 96 -14.07 -17.29 -7.67
C GLY A 96 -14.73 -15.93 -8.00
N THR A 97 -15.59 -15.89 -9.02
CA THR A 97 -16.30 -14.68 -9.47
C THR A 97 -17.22 -14.05 -8.41
N ALA A 98 -17.56 -14.79 -7.36
CA ALA A 98 -18.28 -14.32 -6.17
C ALA A 98 -17.37 -13.78 -5.05
N ALA A 99 -16.05 -14.02 -5.11
CA ALA A 99 -15.09 -13.50 -4.14
C ALA A 99 -14.83 -12.01 -4.38
N ALA A 100 -14.78 -11.56 -5.65
CA ALA A 100 -14.60 -10.16 -6.02
C ALA A 100 -15.69 -9.22 -5.44
N GLY A 101 -16.92 -9.71 -5.24
CA GLY A 101 -18.00 -8.95 -4.60
C GLY A 101 -18.00 -8.99 -3.06
N LYS A 102 -17.02 -9.65 -2.45
CA LYS A 102 -16.84 -9.74 -0.99
C LYS A 102 -15.60 -8.97 -0.51
N VAL A 103 -14.86 -8.36 -1.45
CA VAL A 103 -13.63 -7.57 -1.22
C VAL A 103 -13.82 -6.07 -1.44
N ILE A 104 -15.04 -5.64 -1.81
CA ILE A 104 -15.51 -4.25 -1.95
C ILE A 104 -16.93 -4.09 -1.41
#